data_AF-A0A6P0U6D2-F1
#
_entry.id   AF-A0A6P0U6D2-F1
#
_cell.length_a   1.000
_cell.length_b   1.000
_cell.length_c   1.000
_cell.angle_alpha   90.00
_cell.angle_beta   90.00
_cell.angle_gamma   90.00
#
_symmetry.space_group_name_H-M   'P 1'
#
loop_
_entity.id
_entity.type
_entity.pdbx_description
1 polymer ?
#
loop_
_entity_poly.entity_id
_entity_poly.type
_entity_poly.pdbx_seq_one_letter_code
_entity_poly.pdbx_strand_id
1 'polypeptide(L)'
;QEFNMIGYYVYIYILEAAAYGVPQIRKRLFIVASKRELENPFPLPTHGVLTNQQMSLFGENLKFCPTLWDAISDLPTLEAGEGKEESNYVKKPLNEYQKLLRNGNKILFNHKAMNHTQRMVERFATMTWGNSGKDVPKHLQPRQRNSKKISQKIYDQNNRRLHPDKPCHTIPASFYANFVHPYQHRNFTAREGARIQSFPDSFKFMGKPTVVSHKLLSREGRLAEKHLCQYNQIGNAVPPLLAKAIADNILKQL
;
A
#
# COMPACT_ATOMS: atom_id res chain seq x y z
N GLN A 1 -22.82 -14.54 -16.93
CA GLN A 1 -23.64 -15.30 -17.90
C GLN A 1 -22.87 -16.53 -18.38
N GLU A 2 -21.64 -16.40 -18.88
CA GLU A 2 -20.81 -17.55 -19.32
C GLU A 2 -20.63 -18.64 -18.25
N PHE A 3 -20.23 -18.27 -17.02
CA PHE A 3 -20.05 -19.23 -15.92
C PHE A 3 -21.34 -19.99 -15.55
N ASN A 4 -22.50 -19.33 -15.60
CA ASN A 4 -23.78 -19.99 -15.33
C ASN A 4 -24.10 -21.03 -16.41
N MET A 5 -23.78 -20.74 -17.68
CA MET A 5 -24.01 -21.67 -18.80
C MET A 5 -23.19 -22.95 -18.69
N ILE A 6 -22.02 -22.89 -18.05
CA ILE A 6 -21.18 -24.08 -17.79
C ILE A 6 -21.43 -24.68 -16.39
N GLY A 7 -22.55 -24.34 -15.74
CA GLY A 7 -23.03 -24.98 -14.52
C GLY A 7 -22.42 -24.48 -13.21
N TYR A 8 -21.91 -23.25 -13.16
CA TYR A 8 -21.44 -22.61 -11.92
C TYR A 8 -22.49 -21.66 -11.34
N TYR A 9 -22.60 -21.64 -10.01
CA TYR A 9 -23.21 -20.56 -9.24
C TYR A 9 -22.19 -19.43 -9.12
N VAL A 10 -22.61 -18.20 -9.48
CA VAL A 10 -21.71 -17.04 -9.56
C VAL A 10 -22.16 -15.95 -8.61
N TYR A 11 -21.22 -15.50 -7.79
CA TYR A 11 -21.42 -14.45 -6.80
C TYR A 11 -20.46 -13.31 -7.07
N ILE A 12 -20.96 -12.08 -6.98
CA ILE A 12 -20.20 -10.87 -7.28
C ILE A 12 -20.38 -9.91 -6.12
N TYR A 13 -19.27 -9.41 -5.56
CA TYR A 13 -19.33 -8.44 -4.46
C TYR A 13 -18.12 -7.53 -4.44
N ILE A 14 -18.27 -6.34 -3.88
CA ILE A 14 -17.18 -5.38 -3.69
C ILE A 14 -16.75 -5.42 -2.22
N LEU A 15 -15.49 -5.78 -1.99
CA LEU A 15 -14.91 -5.81 -0.64
C LEU A 15 -13.92 -4.65 -0.47
N GLU A 16 -13.92 -4.05 0.71
CA GLU A 16 -12.97 -3.02 1.11
C GLU A 16 -11.92 -3.60 2.07
N ALA A 17 -10.64 -3.46 1.74
CA ALA A 17 -9.54 -4.05 2.51
C ALA A 17 -9.50 -3.58 3.97
N ALA A 18 -9.85 -2.32 4.25
CA ALA A 18 -9.92 -1.76 5.60
C ALA A 18 -10.88 -2.54 6.53
N ALA A 19 -11.96 -3.09 5.97
CA ALA A 19 -12.92 -3.90 6.71
C ALA A 19 -12.35 -5.25 7.20
N TYR A 20 -11.14 -5.62 6.76
CA TYR A 20 -10.47 -6.89 7.08
C TYR A 20 -9.10 -6.68 7.72
N GLY A 21 -8.89 -5.53 8.39
CA GLY A 21 -7.68 -5.25 9.16
C GLY A 21 -6.47 -4.85 8.34
N VAL A 22 -6.67 -4.49 7.07
CA VAL A 22 -5.62 -3.92 6.21
C VAL A 22 -5.62 -2.39 6.39
N PRO A 23 -4.50 -1.74 6.73
CA PRO A 23 -4.40 -0.28 6.94
C PRO A 23 -4.43 0.51 5.62
N GLN A 24 -5.39 0.19 4.74
CA GLN A 24 -5.53 0.73 3.41
C GLN A 24 -7.00 0.80 2.99
N ILE A 25 -7.44 1.98 2.55
CA ILE A 25 -8.76 2.16 1.90
C ILE A 25 -8.63 1.69 0.45
N ARG A 26 -9.02 0.45 0.18
CA ARG A 26 -8.99 -0.14 -1.17
C ARG A 26 -10.17 -1.06 -1.40
N LYS A 27 -11.02 -0.69 -2.36
CA LYS A 27 -12.13 -1.52 -2.84
C LYS A 27 -11.70 -2.36 -4.04
N ARG A 28 -12.12 -3.62 -4.07
CA ARG A 28 -11.96 -4.51 -5.23
C ARG A 28 -13.26 -5.28 -5.47
N LEU A 29 -13.59 -5.46 -6.75
CA LEU A 29 -14.62 -6.40 -7.18
C LEU A 29 -14.06 -7.81 -7.10
N PHE A 30 -14.78 -8.71 -6.45
CA PHE A 30 -14.49 -10.14 -6.39
C PHE A 30 -15.62 -10.91 -7.06
N ILE A 31 -15.24 -11.95 -7.79
CA ILE A 31 -16.16 -12.89 -8.43
C ILE A 31 -15.80 -14.27 -7.90
N VAL A 32 -16.75 -14.94 -7.26
CA VAL A 32 -16.63 -16.32 -6.81
C VAL A 32 -17.55 -17.16 -7.68
N ALA A 33 -17.00 -18.16 -8.36
CA ALA A 33 -17.76 -19.13 -9.13
C ALA A 33 -17.56 -20.52 -8.49
N SER A 34 -18.64 -21.17 -8.07
CA SER A 34 -18.63 -22.50 -7.44
C SER A 34 -19.57 -23.48 -8.16
N LYS A 35 -19.22 -24.77 -8.22
CA LYS A 35 -20.13 -25.83 -8.70
C LYS A 35 -21.23 -26.20 -7.70
N ARG A 36 -21.05 -25.80 -6.45
CA ARG A 36 -22.02 -25.95 -5.37
C ARG A 36 -22.55 -24.57 -5.01
N GLU A 37 -23.81 -24.49 -4.65
CA GLU A 37 -24.39 -23.27 -4.10
C GLU A 37 -23.70 -22.94 -2.76
N LEU A 38 -23.31 -21.67 -2.60
CA LEU A 38 -22.70 -21.13 -1.38
C LEU A 38 -23.72 -20.23 -0.69
N GLU A 39 -23.98 -20.48 0.59
CA GLU A 39 -24.89 -19.65 1.39
C GLU A 39 -24.30 -18.26 1.67
N ASN A 40 -23.00 -18.19 2.00
CA ASN A 40 -22.31 -16.97 2.37
C ASN A 40 -21.02 -16.80 1.54
N PRO A 41 -21.09 -16.45 0.25
CA PRO A 41 -19.94 -16.47 -0.65
C PRO A 41 -18.80 -15.52 -0.26
N PHE A 42 -19.08 -14.49 0.53
CA PHE A 42 -18.13 -13.47 0.96
C PHE A 42 -18.13 -13.28 2.48
N PRO A 43 -16.96 -12.99 3.08
CA PRO A 43 -16.84 -12.80 4.53
C PRO A 43 -17.50 -11.49 4.99
N LEU A 44 -18.13 -11.52 6.16
CA LEU A 44 -18.55 -10.32 6.86
C LEU A 44 -17.34 -9.46 7.30
N PRO A 45 -17.48 -8.13 7.37
CA PRO A 45 -16.47 -7.24 7.94
C PRO A 45 -16.01 -7.68 9.33
N THR A 46 -14.71 -7.58 9.59
CA THR A 46 -14.12 -7.88 10.91
C THR A 46 -13.55 -6.65 11.61
N HIS A 47 -13.32 -5.58 10.83
CA HIS A 47 -12.75 -4.33 11.30
C HIS A 47 -13.57 -3.13 10.81
N GLY A 48 -13.50 -2.03 11.55
CA GLY A 48 -14.09 -0.75 11.19
C GLY A 48 -13.08 0.40 11.30
N VAL A 49 -13.31 1.47 10.54
CA VAL A 49 -12.54 2.73 10.66
C VAL A 49 -13.34 3.68 11.54
N LEU A 50 -12.72 4.29 12.55
CA LEU A 50 -13.37 5.33 13.35
C LEU A 50 -13.55 6.59 12.49
N THR A 51 -14.78 6.87 12.07
CA THR A 51 -15.17 8.21 11.64
C THR A 51 -15.78 8.94 12.83
N ASN A 52 -15.52 10.25 12.94
CA ASN A 52 -15.84 11.12 14.09
C ASN A 52 -17.33 11.23 14.50
N GLN A 53 -18.20 10.35 14.03
CA GLN A 53 -19.56 10.10 14.50
C GLN A 53 -19.98 8.74 13.95
N GLN A 54 -20.59 7.90 14.80
CA GLN A 54 -21.12 6.57 14.52
C GLN A 54 -20.12 5.40 14.56
N MET A 55 -19.65 5.08 15.77
CA MET A 55 -19.57 3.66 16.14
C MET A 55 -21.01 3.11 16.16
N SER A 56 -21.25 2.09 15.35
CA SER A 56 -22.48 1.27 15.28
C SER A 56 -23.80 1.97 14.96
N LEU A 57 -24.17 2.01 13.68
CA LEU A 57 -25.60 1.92 13.30
C LEU A 57 -25.96 0.56 12.70
N PHE A 58 -24.96 -0.27 12.34
CA PHE A 58 -25.18 -1.62 11.86
C PHE A 58 -24.12 -2.56 12.46
N GLY A 59 -24.50 -3.26 13.53
CA GLY A 59 -23.98 -4.59 13.90
C GLY A 59 -22.51 -4.77 14.29
N GLU A 60 -22.31 -5.41 15.45
CA GLU A 60 -21.17 -6.26 15.82
C GLU A 60 -19.89 -5.58 16.38
N ASN A 61 -19.22 -6.32 17.28
CA ASN A 61 -17.95 -6.00 17.96
C ASN A 61 -16.78 -5.95 16.95
N LEU A 62 -16.81 -5.00 16.02
CA LEU A 62 -15.75 -4.82 15.03
C LEU A 62 -14.45 -4.35 15.70
N LYS A 63 -13.33 -4.92 15.27
CA LYS A 63 -12.00 -4.48 15.71
C LYS A 63 -11.64 -3.16 15.04
N PHE A 64 -10.79 -2.37 15.68
CA PHE A 64 -10.27 -1.16 15.06
C PHE A 64 -9.35 -1.51 13.87
N CYS A 65 -9.60 -0.93 12.71
CA CYS A 65 -8.73 -1.06 11.54
C CYS A 65 -7.38 -0.37 11.83
N PRO A 66 -6.24 -1.07 11.67
CA PRO A 66 -4.93 -0.47 11.91
C PRO A 66 -4.72 0.81 11.09
N THR A 67 -4.06 1.79 11.69
CA THR A 67 -3.69 3.03 10.99
C THR A 67 -2.45 2.84 10.11
N LEU A 68 -2.14 3.83 9.28
CA LEU A 68 -0.85 3.90 8.60
C LEU A 68 0.31 3.81 9.61
N TRP A 69 0.20 4.53 10.74
CA TRP A 69 1.25 4.54 11.74
C TRP A 69 1.39 3.21 12.47
N ASP A 70 0.28 2.49 12.67
CA ASP A 70 0.32 1.13 13.18
C ASP A 70 1.09 0.20 12.26
N ALA A 71 1.06 0.43 10.94
CA ALA A 71 1.77 -0.40 9.97
C ALA A 71 3.28 -0.18 9.96
N ILE A 72 3.76 1.05 10.16
CA ILE A 72 5.14 1.42 9.83
C ILE A 72 5.98 2.00 10.98
N SER A 73 5.41 2.26 12.15
CA SER A 73 6.10 2.99 13.23
C SER A 73 7.29 2.26 13.87
N ASP A 74 7.34 0.92 13.86
CA ASP A 74 8.51 0.16 14.34
C ASP A 74 9.65 0.09 13.31
N LEU A 75 9.47 0.60 12.09
CA LEU A 75 10.56 0.60 11.11
C LEU A 75 11.69 1.56 11.54
N PRO A 76 12.95 1.26 11.16
CA PRO A 76 14.04 2.21 11.29
C PRO A 76 13.72 3.52 10.57
N THR A 77 14.16 4.65 11.14
CA THR A 77 14.10 5.94 10.44
C THR A 77 15.16 5.95 9.36
N LEU A 78 14.85 6.57 8.22
CA LEU A 78 15.73 6.69 7.06
C LEU A 78 15.63 8.09 6.46
N GLU A 79 16.76 8.66 6.11
CA GLU A 79 16.82 9.81 5.21
C GLU A 79 16.71 9.37 3.74
N ALA A 80 16.61 10.36 2.84
CA ALA A 80 16.59 10.11 1.41
C ALA A 80 17.85 9.35 0.96
N GLY A 81 17.66 8.25 0.22
CA GLY A 81 18.75 7.41 -0.29
C GLY A 81 19.33 6.38 0.69
N GLU A 82 18.92 6.40 1.95
CA GLU A 82 19.39 5.47 2.96
C GLU A 82 18.66 4.10 2.93
N GLY A 83 19.10 3.19 3.80
CA GLY A 83 18.49 1.88 3.98
C GLY A 83 19.11 0.80 3.09
N LYS A 84 18.58 -0.42 3.23
CA LYS A 84 19.15 -1.64 2.60
C LYS A 84 18.04 -2.56 2.14
N GLU A 85 18.35 -3.39 1.14
CA GLU A 85 17.43 -4.47 0.72
C GLU A 85 17.31 -5.55 1.80
N GLU A 86 18.30 -5.67 2.68
CA GLU A 86 18.33 -6.63 3.77
C GLU A 86 19.08 -6.01 4.96
N SER A 87 18.46 -6.07 6.13
CA SER A 87 18.99 -5.53 7.38
C SER A 87 18.34 -6.22 8.58
N ASN A 88 18.83 -5.99 9.79
CA ASN A 88 18.15 -6.47 10.99
C ASN A 88 17.19 -5.43 11.53
N TYR A 89 16.08 -5.87 12.13
CA TYR A 89 15.24 -4.98 12.92
C TYR A 89 16.01 -4.43 14.11
N VAL A 90 16.01 -3.10 14.26
CA VAL A 90 16.60 -2.43 15.42
C VAL A 90 15.59 -2.15 16.53
N LYS A 91 14.29 -2.12 16.19
CA LYS A 91 13.18 -1.92 17.13
C LYS A 91 12.35 -3.19 17.29
N LYS A 92 11.72 -3.34 18.45
CA LYS A 92 10.68 -4.35 18.70
C LYS A 92 9.34 -3.88 18.09
N PRO A 93 8.44 -4.80 17.72
CA PRO A 93 7.08 -4.40 17.32
C PRO A 93 6.37 -3.70 18.49
N LEU A 94 5.61 -2.66 18.17
CA LEU A 94 4.93 -1.77 19.10
C LEU A 94 3.44 -2.09 19.24
N ASN A 95 2.84 -2.77 18.27
CA ASN A 95 1.42 -3.14 18.27
C ASN A 95 1.19 -4.55 17.69
N GLU A 96 -0.06 -5.02 17.80
CA GLU A 96 -0.46 -6.36 17.33
C GLU A 96 -0.31 -6.53 15.81
N TYR A 97 -0.54 -5.49 15.02
CA TYR A 97 -0.40 -5.56 13.56
C TYR A 97 1.06 -5.82 13.15
N GLN A 98 2.00 -5.12 13.78
CA GLN A 98 3.44 -5.33 13.56
C GLN A 98 3.89 -6.70 14.07
N LYS A 99 3.38 -7.16 15.22
CA LYS A 99 3.65 -8.52 15.72
C LYS A 99 3.18 -9.58 14.73
N LEU A 100 1.96 -9.41 14.19
CA LEU A 100 1.36 -10.31 13.20
C LEU A 100 2.21 -10.39 11.92
N LEU A 101 2.55 -9.25 11.32
CA LEU A 101 3.32 -9.25 10.07
C LEU A 101 4.76 -9.73 10.25
N ARG A 102 5.38 -9.41 11.39
CA ARG A 102 6.73 -9.87 11.68
C ARG A 102 6.77 -11.35 11.99
N ASN A 103 5.81 -11.88 12.74
CA ASN A 103 5.74 -13.28 13.16
C ASN A 103 7.11 -13.85 13.64
N GLY A 104 7.79 -13.11 14.51
CA GLY A 104 9.11 -13.47 15.02
C GLY A 104 10.29 -13.22 14.07
N ASN A 105 10.05 -12.76 12.84
CA ASN A 105 11.12 -12.45 11.88
C ASN A 105 12.02 -11.31 12.38
N LYS A 106 13.33 -11.55 12.30
CA LYS A 106 14.39 -10.62 12.73
C LYS A 106 15.01 -9.85 11.56
N ILE A 107 14.80 -10.33 10.33
CA ILE A 107 15.34 -9.72 9.12
C ILE A 107 14.30 -8.79 8.50
N LEU A 108 14.73 -7.59 8.17
CA LEU A 108 13.97 -6.54 7.51
C LEU A 108 14.40 -6.46 6.04
N PHE A 109 13.49 -6.85 5.14
CA PHE A 109 13.71 -6.80 3.69
C PHE A 109 13.10 -5.56 3.05
N ASN A 110 13.72 -5.09 1.95
CA ASN A 110 13.22 -4.05 1.05
C ASN A 110 12.91 -2.69 1.73
N HIS A 111 13.61 -2.37 2.82
CA HIS A 111 13.50 -1.08 3.50
C HIS A 111 14.65 -0.15 3.08
N LYS A 112 14.52 0.33 1.85
CA LYS A 112 15.47 1.25 1.20
C LYS A 112 14.71 2.45 0.65
N ALA A 113 15.15 3.64 1.03
CA ALA A 113 14.61 4.90 0.57
C ALA A 113 15.12 5.23 -0.84
N MET A 114 14.29 5.92 -1.62
CA MET A 114 14.72 6.47 -2.91
C MET A 114 15.66 7.65 -2.70
N ASN A 115 16.57 7.85 -3.66
CA ASN A 115 17.36 9.06 -3.75
C ASN A 115 16.45 10.23 -4.18
N HIS A 116 16.46 11.29 -3.40
CA HIS A 116 15.74 12.52 -3.69
C HIS A 116 16.72 13.66 -3.94
N THR A 117 16.36 14.57 -4.84
CA THR A 117 17.13 15.83 -5.00
C THR A 117 16.94 16.70 -3.75
N GLN A 118 17.92 17.56 -3.44
CA GLN A 118 17.82 18.49 -2.30
C GLN A 118 16.52 19.31 -2.31
N ARG A 119 16.16 19.84 -3.49
CA ARG A 119 14.89 20.55 -3.70
C ARG A 119 13.64 19.73 -3.34
N MET A 120 13.69 18.42 -3.55
CA MET A 120 12.58 17.51 -3.22
C MET A 120 12.53 17.21 -1.72
N VAL A 121 13.68 17.07 -1.06
CA VAL A 121 13.76 16.96 0.41
C VAL A 121 13.25 18.25 1.06
N GLU A 122 13.71 19.42 0.61
CA GLU A 122 13.21 20.73 1.04
C GLU A 122 11.70 20.88 0.84
N ARG A 123 11.19 20.47 -0.33
CA ARG A 123 9.76 20.41 -0.60
C ARG A 123 9.04 19.59 0.47
N PHE A 124 9.51 18.37 0.74
CA PHE A 124 8.88 17.51 1.72
C PHE A 124 8.96 18.10 3.14
N ALA A 125 10.03 18.81 3.49
CA ALA A 125 10.17 19.48 4.78
C ALA A 125 9.11 20.57 5.02
N THR A 126 8.67 21.26 3.97
CA THR A 126 7.62 22.30 4.08
C THR A 126 6.19 21.77 4.19
N MET A 127 5.98 20.46 4.00
CA MET A 127 4.63 19.87 3.96
C MET A 127 4.15 19.48 5.37
N THR A 128 2.90 19.78 5.68
CA THR A 128 2.15 19.18 6.80
C THR A 128 1.31 17.98 6.32
N TRP A 129 0.73 17.20 7.24
CA TRP A 129 -0.13 16.08 6.86
C TRP A 129 -1.29 16.53 5.97
N GLY A 130 -1.54 15.79 4.90
CA GLY A 130 -2.55 16.10 3.90
C GLY A 130 -2.07 17.00 2.75
N ASN A 131 -0.97 17.74 2.92
CA ASN A 131 -0.40 18.56 1.85
C ASN A 131 0.09 17.71 0.68
N SER A 132 -0.04 18.25 -0.52
CA SER A 132 0.52 17.72 -1.75
C SER A 132 1.48 18.72 -2.39
N GLY A 133 2.04 18.38 -3.55
CA GLY A 133 2.98 19.25 -4.27
C GLY A 133 2.42 20.63 -4.67
N LYS A 134 1.12 20.88 -4.51
CA LYS A 134 0.50 22.19 -4.78
C LYS A 134 0.58 23.15 -3.58
N ASP A 135 0.64 22.61 -2.37
CA ASP A 135 0.52 23.36 -1.11
C ASP A 135 1.88 23.91 -0.62
N VAL A 136 2.96 23.59 -1.33
CA VAL A 136 4.32 24.04 -1.01
C VAL A 136 4.63 25.42 -1.62
N PRO A 137 5.64 26.13 -1.09
CA PRO A 137 6.11 27.40 -1.65
C PRO A 137 6.34 27.36 -3.17
N LYS A 138 6.03 28.44 -3.88
CA LYS A 138 6.07 28.52 -5.37
C LYS A 138 7.39 28.00 -5.97
N HIS A 139 8.53 28.30 -5.35
CA HIS A 139 9.85 27.86 -5.84
C HIS A 139 10.06 26.33 -5.72
N LEU A 140 9.31 25.65 -4.85
CA LEU A 140 9.34 24.21 -4.62
C LEU A 140 8.25 23.46 -5.39
N GLN A 141 7.27 24.12 -5.99
CA GLN A 141 6.19 23.47 -6.75
C GLN A 141 6.69 22.64 -7.95
N PRO A 142 5.92 21.63 -8.40
CA PRO A 142 6.25 20.85 -9.60
C PRO A 142 6.52 21.73 -10.82
N ARG A 143 7.60 21.42 -11.55
CA ARG A 143 7.99 22.12 -12.78
C ARG A 143 7.59 21.31 -14.00
N GLN A 144 7.36 21.99 -15.12
CA GLN A 144 7.19 21.34 -16.42
C GLN A 144 8.47 20.59 -16.81
N ARG A 145 8.31 19.49 -17.55
CA ARG A 145 9.44 18.70 -18.03
C ARG A 145 10.37 19.58 -18.87
N ASN A 146 11.68 19.50 -18.62
CA ASN A 146 12.73 20.27 -19.30
C ASN A 146 12.55 21.81 -19.24
N SER A 147 11.82 22.33 -18.25
CA SER A 147 11.56 23.76 -18.11
C SER A 147 11.63 24.21 -16.65
N LYS A 148 11.94 25.48 -16.43
CA LYS A 148 11.89 26.12 -15.10
C LYS A 148 10.48 26.58 -14.73
N LYS A 149 9.53 26.58 -15.68
CA LYS A 149 8.15 27.01 -15.47
C LYS A 149 7.40 26.01 -14.56
N ILE A 150 6.53 26.54 -13.70
CA ILE A 150 5.65 25.73 -12.84
C ILE A 150 4.66 24.96 -13.73
N SER A 151 4.42 23.69 -13.38
CA SER A 151 3.44 22.87 -14.07
C SER A 151 2.03 23.36 -13.77
N GLN A 152 1.24 23.62 -14.82
CA GLN A 152 -0.20 23.88 -14.69
C GLN A 152 -0.99 22.60 -14.38
N LYS A 153 -0.44 21.42 -14.73
CA LYS A 153 -1.03 20.14 -14.36
C LYS A 153 -0.72 19.83 -12.91
N ILE A 154 -1.75 19.88 -12.07
CA ILE A 154 -1.68 19.55 -10.64
C ILE A 154 -2.18 18.13 -10.45
N TYR A 155 -1.30 17.27 -9.94
CA TYR A 155 -1.64 15.91 -9.57
C TYR A 155 -1.67 15.82 -8.04
N ASP A 156 -2.88 15.91 -7.47
CA ASP A 156 -3.05 16.07 -6.03
C ASP A 156 -2.63 14.83 -5.20
N GLN A 157 -2.55 13.66 -5.86
CA GLN A 157 -2.04 12.44 -5.24
C GLN A 157 -0.51 12.31 -5.29
N ASN A 158 0.19 13.17 -6.04
CA ASN A 158 1.64 13.10 -6.15
C ASN A 158 2.30 13.85 -5.00
N ASN A 159 3.31 13.23 -4.39
CA ASN A 159 4.03 13.77 -3.24
C ASN A 159 3.09 14.25 -2.11
N ARG A 160 2.06 13.46 -1.79
CA ARG A 160 1.17 13.75 -0.67
C ARG A 160 1.79 13.26 0.63
N ARG A 161 1.92 14.12 1.62
CA ARG A 161 2.29 13.74 2.99
C ARG A 161 1.07 13.12 3.67
N LEU A 162 1.18 11.83 4.04
CA LEU A 162 0.04 11.10 4.59
C LEU A 162 -0.17 11.38 6.09
N HIS A 163 -1.41 11.21 6.52
CA HIS A 163 -1.81 11.33 7.93
C HIS A 163 -1.48 10.02 8.67
N PRO A 164 -0.82 10.05 9.84
CA PRO A 164 -0.41 8.85 10.56
C PRO A 164 -1.61 8.07 11.13
N ASP A 165 -2.60 8.76 11.69
CA ASP A 165 -3.71 8.16 12.45
C ASP A 165 -4.89 7.69 11.59
N LYS A 166 -4.69 7.56 10.27
CA LYS A 166 -5.72 7.11 9.33
C LYS A 166 -5.21 5.94 8.52
N PRO A 167 -6.07 5.04 8.05
CA PRO A 167 -5.68 4.08 7.02
C PRO A 167 -5.11 4.80 5.79
N CYS A 168 -4.12 4.19 5.16
CA CYS A 168 -3.48 4.75 3.98
C CYS A 168 -4.44 4.80 2.80
N HIS A 169 -4.24 5.75 1.88
CA HIS A 169 -4.85 5.67 0.56
C HIS A 169 -4.36 4.39 -0.18
N THR A 170 -5.11 3.97 -1.20
CA THR A 170 -4.75 2.85 -2.07
C THR A 170 -3.28 2.94 -2.48
N ILE A 171 -2.51 1.86 -2.30
CA ILE A 171 -1.14 1.74 -2.84
C ILE A 171 -1.23 1.34 -4.32
N PRO A 172 -1.05 2.25 -5.30
CA PRO A 172 -1.03 1.91 -6.72
C PRO A 172 0.29 1.26 -7.11
N ALA A 173 0.35 0.63 -8.29
CA ALA A 173 1.60 0.07 -8.82
C ALA A 173 2.73 1.09 -8.97
N SER A 174 2.40 2.39 -9.03
CA SER A 174 3.34 3.50 -9.20
C SER A 174 3.56 4.33 -7.93
N PHE A 175 3.32 3.77 -6.74
CA PHE A 175 3.26 4.54 -5.49
C PHE A 175 4.57 5.24 -5.07
N TYR A 176 5.69 4.92 -5.74
CA TYR A 176 7.02 5.47 -5.50
C TYR A 176 7.11 7.01 -5.55
N ALA A 177 6.15 7.69 -6.19
CA ALA A 177 6.08 9.16 -6.27
C ALA A 177 4.76 9.74 -5.68
N ASN A 178 3.89 8.89 -5.14
CA ASN A 178 2.59 9.31 -4.63
C ASN A 178 2.67 9.76 -3.19
N PHE A 179 3.36 8.99 -2.34
CA PHE A 179 3.25 9.15 -0.89
C PHE A 179 4.56 9.54 -0.24
N VAL A 180 4.49 10.60 0.57
CA VAL A 180 5.56 11.08 1.45
C VAL A 180 5.28 10.55 2.85
N HIS A 181 6.31 10.03 3.49
CA HIS A 181 6.23 9.49 4.85
C HIS A 181 5.69 10.53 5.83
N PRO A 182 4.79 10.20 6.78
CA PRO A 182 4.15 11.19 7.66
C PRO A 182 5.12 12.14 8.38
N TYR A 183 6.25 11.61 8.85
CA TYR A 183 7.25 12.35 9.64
C TYR A 183 8.62 12.53 8.97
N GLN A 184 8.90 11.81 7.88
CA GLN A 184 10.24 11.78 7.27
C GLN A 184 10.19 12.52 5.94
N HIS A 185 11.30 13.10 5.49
CA HIS A 185 11.37 13.89 4.26
C HIS A 185 11.74 13.02 3.06
N ARG A 186 11.00 11.93 2.88
CA ARG A 186 11.17 10.96 1.79
C ARG A 186 9.86 10.29 1.41
N ASN A 187 9.83 9.73 0.22
CA ASN A 187 8.76 8.82 -0.19
C ASN A 187 8.83 7.48 0.57
N PHE A 188 7.74 6.72 0.47
CA PHE A 188 7.69 5.38 1.05
C PHE A 188 8.70 4.42 0.41
N THR A 189 9.21 3.50 1.24
CA THR A 189 9.99 2.35 0.78
C THR A 189 9.05 1.23 0.31
N ALA A 190 9.62 0.23 -0.39
CA ALA A 190 8.87 -0.97 -0.75
C ALA A 190 8.31 -1.68 0.49
N ARG A 191 9.10 -1.86 1.56
CA ARG A 191 8.62 -2.44 2.84
C ARG A 191 7.41 -1.71 3.44
N GLU A 192 7.41 -0.38 3.48
CA GLU A 192 6.29 0.40 4.00
C GLU A 192 5.02 0.13 3.18
N GLY A 193 5.12 0.17 1.84
CA GLY A 193 4.00 -0.18 0.96
C GLY A 193 3.52 -1.62 1.11
N ALA A 194 4.45 -2.57 1.32
CA ALA A 194 4.15 -3.97 1.53
C ALA A 194 3.35 -4.20 2.83
N ARG A 195 3.76 -3.56 3.94
CA ARG A 195 3.02 -3.62 5.21
C ARG A 195 1.66 -2.95 5.12
N ILE A 196 1.54 -1.85 4.37
CA ILE A 196 0.23 -1.22 4.12
C ILE A 196 -0.69 -2.16 3.35
N GLN A 197 -0.13 -2.96 2.44
CA GLN A 197 -0.83 -4.05 1.74
C GLN A 197 -0.94 -5.33 2.56
N SER A 198 -0.57 -5.36 3.84
CA SER A 198 -0.60 -6.53 4.73
C SER A 198 0.27 -7.72 4.34
N PHE A 199 1.35 -7.50 3.59
CA PHE A 199 2.34 -8.54 3.36
C PHE A 199 3.11 -8.90 4.64
N PRO A 200 3.31 -10.20 4.92
CA PRO A 200 4.23 -10.63 5.96
C PRO A 200 5.66 -10.08 5.74
N ASP A 201 6.38 -9.83 6.82
CA ASP A 201 7.74 -9.28 6.73
C ASP A 201 8.78 -10.31 6.27
N SER A 202 8.45 -11.60 6.30
CA SER A 202 9.24 -12.66 5.68
C SER A 202 9.15 -12.66 4.16
N PHE A 203 8.15 -12.00 3.56
CA PHE A 203 8.02 -11.93 2.11
C PHE A 203 9.01 -10.92 1.53
N LYS A 204 9.95 -11.41 0.70
CA LYS A 204 10.99 -10.62 0.04
C LYS A 204 10.60 -10.32 -1.41
N PHE A 205 10.56 -9.04 -1.76
CA PHE A 205 10.31 -8.61 -3.14
C PHE A 205 11.63 -8.59 -3.91
N MET A 206 11.59 -9.15 -5.12
CA MET A 206 12.76 -9.30 -5.98
C MET A 206 12.77 -8.25 -7.09
N GLY A 207 13.95 -8.01 -7.67
CA GLY A 207 14.14 -7.03 -8.74
C GLY A 207 14.44 -5.61 -8.21
N LYS A 208 14.55 -4.66 -9.13
CA LYS A 208 14.81 -3.25 -8.79
C LYS A 208 13.60 -2.66 -8.06
N PRO A 209 13.81 -1.70 -7.13
CA PRO A 209 12.68 -1.04 -6.47
C PRO A 209 11.74 -0.42 -7.50
N THR A 210 12.22 0.50 -8.33
CA THR A 210 11.44 1.27 -9.30
C THR A 210 11.47 0.71 -10.72
N VAL A 211 10.54 1.20 -11.56
CA VAL A 211 10.46 0.85 -12.98
C VAL A 211 11.74 1.26 -13.70
N VAL A 212 12.31 0.34 -14.46
CA VAL A 212 13.43 0.60 -15.37
C VAL A 212 12.89 1.23 -16.65
N SER A 213 13.60 2.22 -17.22
CA SER A 213 13.20 2.90 -18.45
C SER A 213 12.84 1.90 -19.56
N HIS A 214 11.66 2.03 -20.15
CA HIS A 214 11.23 1.17 -21.25
C HIS A 214 12.24 1.17 -22.40
N LYS A 215 12.83 2.33 -22.71
CA LYS A 215 13.86 2.44 -23.75
C LYS A 215 15.11 1.63 -23.39
N LEU A 216 15.49 1.57 -22.12
CA LEU A 216 16.63 0.78 -21.67
C LEU A 216 16.31 -0.72 -21.75
N LEU A 217 15.16 -1.14 -21.23
CA LEU A 217 14.70 -2.53 -21.32
C LEU A 217 14.61 -3.02 -22.78
N SER A 218 14.10 -2.19 -23.70
CA SER A 218 14.08 -2.49 -25.13
C SER A 218 15.48 -2.67 -25.71
N ARG A 219 16.41 -1.77 -25.39
CA ARG A 219 17.81 -1.85 -25.87
C ARG A 219 18.54 -3.08 -25.35
N GLU A 220 18.22 -3.52 -24.14
CA GLU A 220 18.84 -4.69 -23.50
C GLU A 220 18.09 -6.01 -23.78
N GLY A 221 17.01 -5.99 -24.58
CA GLY A 221 16.21 -7.19 -24.87
C GLY A 221 15.41 -7.73 -23.67
N ARG A 222 15.28 -6.95 -22.59
CA ARG A 222 14.66 -7.35 -21.30
C ARG A 222 13.21 -6.88 -21.17
N LEU A 223 12.44 -6.89 -22.27
CA LEU A 223 11.06 -6.39 -22.30
C LEU A 223 10.12 -7.14 -21.34
N ALA A 224 10.39 -8.41 -21.05
CA ALA A 224 9.61 -9.21 -20.10
C ALA A 224 9.72 -8.68 -18.66
N GLU A 225 10.77 -7.92 -18.32
CA GLU A 225 10.93 -7.33 -16.99
C GLU A 225 10.08 -6.06 -16.79
N LYS A 226 9.34 -5.65 -17.83
CA LYS A 226 8.37 -4.58 -17.74
C LYS A 226 7.33 -4.93 -16.67
N HIS A 227 7.18 -4.05 -15.69
CA HIS A 227 6.28 -4.21 -14.53
C HIS A 227 6.73 -5.18 -13.44
N LEU A 228 7.98 -5.67 -13.48
CA LEU A 228 8.52 -6.56 -12.43
C LEU A 228 9.25 -5.82 -11.30
N CYS A 229 9.14 -4.49 -11.19
CA CYS A 229 9.76 -3.77 -10.08
C CYS A 229 9.00 -4.01 -8.77
N GLN A 230 9.68 -3.85 -7.63
CA GLN A 230 9.09 -4.12 -6.32
C GLN A 230 7.82 -3.28 -6.08
N TYR A 231 7.82 -1.98 -6.43
CA TYR A 231 6.62 -1.13 -6.29
C TYR A 231 5.43 -1.64 -7.12
N ASN A 232 5.67 -2.18 -8.33
CA ASN A 232 4.62 -2.75 -9.16
C ASN A 232 4.05 -4.05 -8.56
N GLN A 233 4.93 -4.95 -8.10
CA GLN A 233 4.51 -6.20 -7.45
C GLN A 233 3.58 -5.91 -6.26
N ILE A 234 3.96 -4.96 -5.40
CA ILE A 234 3.19 -4.59 -4.20
C ILE A 234 1.86 -3.92 -4.57
N GLY A 235 1.87 -2.94 -5.48
CA GLY A 235 0.67 -2.15 -5.79
C GLY A 235 -0.40 -2.91 -6.59
N ASN A 236 0.01 -3.91 -7.37
CA ASN A 236 -0.90 -4.74 -8.16
C ASN A 236 -1.52 -5.89 -7.35
N ALA A 237 -0.89 -6.30 -6.25
CA ALA A 237 -1.35 -7.40 -5.43
C ALA A 237 -2.72 -7.16 -4.78
N VAL A 238 -3.36 -8.26 -4.39
CA VAL A 238 -4.47 -8.26 -3.43
C VAL A 238 -3.84 -8.36 -2.03
N PRO A 239 -4.28 -7.55 -1.05
CA PRO A 239 -3.77 -7.63 0.32
C PRO A 239 -3.89 -9.05 0.89
N PRO A 240 -2.83 -9.66 1.45
CA PRO A 240 -2.90 -11.01 1.98
C PRO A 240 -3.95 -11.23 3.08
N LEU A 241 -4.19 -10.27 3.97
CA LEU A 241 -5.24 -10.43 4.99
C LEU A 241 -6.65 -10.46 4.38
N LEU A 242 -6.92 -9.65 3.35
CA LEU A 242 -8.19 -9.69 2.62
C LEU A 242 -8.36 -11.02 1.88
N ALA A 243 -7.31 -11.47 1.19
CA ALA A 243 -7.32 -12.76 0.50
C ALA A 243 -7.55 -13.92 1.48
N LYS A 244 -6.91 -13.89 2.65
CA LYS A 244 -7.10 -14.87 3.72
C LYS A 244 -8.53 -14.87 4.23
N ALA A 245 -9.14 -13.70 4.49
CA ALA A 245 -10.53 -13.62 4.95
C ALA A 245 -11.50 -14.26 3.95
N ILE A 246 -11.29 -14.04 2.65
CA ILE A 246 -12.09 -14.67 1.59
C ILE A 246 -11.87 -16.19 1.58
N ALA A 247 -10.62 -16.64 1.64
CA ALA A 247 -10.28 -18.06 1.61
C ALA A 247 -10.83 -18.82 2.82
N ASP A 248 -10.66 -18.29 4.03
CA ASP A 248 -11.20 -18.87 5.27
C ASP A 248 -12.73 -18.97 5.22
N ASN A 249 -13.39 -17.98 4.62
CA ASN A 249 -14.85 -17.96 4.47
C ASN A 249 -15.34 -19.04 3.50
N ILE A 250 -14.68 -19.19 2.36
CA ILE A 250 -14.99 -20.25 1.40
C ILE A 250 -14.73 -21.63 2.03
N LEU A 251 -13.61 -21.80 2.73
CA LEU A 251 -13.24 -23.08 3.35
C LEU A 251 -14.28 -23.60 4.35
N LYS A 252 -14.98 -22.70 5.06
CA LYS A 252 -16.06 -23.07 6.00
C LYS A 252 -17.31 -23.64 5.33
N GLN A 253 -17.42 -23.51 4.01
CA GLN A 253 -18.60 -23.90 3.21
C GLN A 253 -18.31 -25.07 2.26
N LEU A 254 -17.09 -25.60 2.25
CA LEU A 254 -16.68 -26.76 1.45
C LEU A 254 -16.85 -28.06 2.22
#